data_AF-A0AAV0I565-F1
#
_entry.id   AF-A0AAV0I565-F1
#
_cell.length_a   1.000
_cell.length_b   1.000
_cell.length_c   1.000
_cell.angle_alpha   90.00
_cell.angle_beta   90.00
_cell.angle_gamma   90.00
#
_symmetry.space_group_name_H-M   'P 1'
#
loop_
_entity.id
_entity.type
_entity.pdbx_description
1 polymer ?
#
loop_
_entity_poly.entity_id
_entity_poly.type
_entity_poly.pdbx_seq_one_letter_code
_entity_poly.pdbx_strand_id
1 'polypeptide(L)'
;MDLQAAKSSWFKPRAFSIIWGKDGRYWHVPTDGRPAELLQASWLEVSTITSLKDSIEAGKKYAISFRLQMKQGAFGWNGCSVYLMGKIGQAGKYTAKKIKLSDQAEIDKEFETEKLEVTVATDATDMKLYFGLYEVWTGR
;
A
#
# COMPACT_ATOMS: atom_id res chain seq x y z
N MET A 1 21.98 15.31 -21.85
CA MET A 1 21.79 14.42 -20.68
C MET A 1 20.29 14.34 -20.46
N ASP A 2 19.64 13.32 -21.02
CA ASP A 2 18.20 13.13 -20.87
C ASP A 2 17.88 12.65 -19.45
N LEU A 3 17.18 13.48 -18.70
CA LEU A 3 16.52 13.09 -17.47
C LEU A 3 15.40 12.11 -17.85
N GLN A 4 15.63 10.80 -17.71
CA GLN A 4 14.55 9.83 -17.80
C GLN A 4 13.47 10.20 -16.78
N ALA A 5 12.27 10.50 -17.26
CA ALA A 5 11.12 10.73 -16.40
C ALA A 5 10.88 9.48 -15.53
N ALA A 6 10.63 9.68 -14.23
CA ALA A 6 10.34 8.59 -13.32
C ALA A 6 9.07 7.85 -13.78
N LYS A 7 9.22 6.56 -14.12
CA LYS A 7 8.10 5.69 -14.49
C LYS A 7 7.26 5.40 -13.24
N SER A 8 6.01 5.86 -13.22
CA SER A 8 5.05 5.54 -12.17
C SER A 8 3.99 4.58 -12.69
N SER A 9 3.41 3.77 -11.80
CA SER A 9 2.33 2.83 -12.13
C SER A 9 1.34 2.78 -10.99
N TRP A 10 0.05 2.85 -11.32
CA TRP A 10 -1.04 2.82 -10.35
C TRP A 10 -1.73 1.46 -10.36
N PHE A 11 -1.86 0.88 -9.18
CA PHE A 11 -2.59 -0.37 -8.98
C PHE A 11 -4.03 -0.04 -8.59
N LYS A 12 -5.00 -0.61 -9.31
CA LYS A 12 -6.42 -0.52 -8.94
C LYS A 12 -6.71 -1.47 -7.78
N PRO A 13 -7.74 -1.22 -6.95
CA PRO A 13 -8.03 -2.07 -5.79
C PRO A 13 -8.12 -3.57 -6.08
N ARG A 14 -8.65 -3.96 -7.25
CA ARG A 14 -8.73 -5.36 -7.70
C ARG A 14 -7.38 -6.08 -7.84
N ALA A 15 -6.28 -5.34 -7.89
CA ALA A 15 -4.93 -5.91 -7.92
C ALA A 15 -4.44 -6.31 -6.53
N PHE A 16 -5.17 -5.91 -5.47
CA PHE A 16 -4.81 -6.21 -4.09
C PHE A 16 -5.60 -7.39 -3.56
N SER A 17 -4.92 -8.22 -2.76
CA SER A 17 -5.56 -9.07 -1.77
C SER A 17 -5.95 -8.19 -0.58
N ILE A 18 -7.25 -8.08 -0.33
CA ILE A 18 -7.84 -7.29 0.77
C ILE A 18 -8.39 -8.29 1.79
N ILE A 19 -7.94 -8.21 3.04
CA ILE A 19 -8.49 -9.08 4.10
C ILE A 19 -9.99 -8.84 4.23
N TRP A 20 -10.78 -9.91 4.27
CA TRP A 20 -12.25 -9.85 4.24
C TRP A 20 -12.84 -9.02 3.08
N GLY A 21 -12.10 -8.77 2.00
CA GLY A 21 -12.57 -7.94 0.88
C GLY A 21 -13.77 -8.49 0.11
N LYS A 22 -14.11 -9.76 0.32
CA LYS A 22 -15.33 -10.41 -0.21
C LYS A 22 -16.55 -10.27 0.71
N ASP A 23 -16.35 -9.76 1.92
CA ASP A 23 -17.38 -9.57 2.92
C ASP A 23 -17.84 -8.11 2.92
N GLY A 24 -19.03 -7.88 2.35
CA GLY A 24 -19.64 -6.56 2.19
C GLY A 24 -19.94 -5.84 3.51
N ARG A 25 -19.82 -6.51 4.66
CA ARG A 25 -19.93 -5.88 5.99
C ARG A 25 -18.69 -5.09 6.36
N TYR A 26 -17.53 -5.45 5.82
CA TYR A 26 -16.24 -4.84 6.17
C TYR A 26 -15.67 -4.00 5.04
N TRP A 27 -15.86 -4.44 3.79
CA TRP A 27 -15.31 -3.76 2.62
C TRP A 27 -16.34 -3.63 1.50
N HIS A 28 -16.36 -2.45 0.88
CA HIS A 28 -16.92 -2.28 -0.45
C HIS A 28 -15.78 -2.24 -1.47
N VAL A 29 -15.62 -3.33 -2.24
CA VAL A 29 -14.62 -3.42 -3.31
C VAL A 29 -15.33 -3.29 -4.66
N PRO A 30 -15.27 -2.13 -5.32
CA PRO A 30 -16.00 -1.91 -6.56
C PRO A 30 -15.32 -2.59 -7.76
N THR A 31 -16.12 -2.96 -8.75
CA THR A 31 -15.66 -3.62 -9.99
C THR A 31 -15.27 -2.64 -11.10
N ASP A 32 -15.70 -1.38 -10.98
CA ASP A 32 -15.52 -0.30 -11.96
C ASP A 32 -14.21 0.48 -11.78
N GLY A 33 -13.35 0.06 -10.85
CA GLY A 33 -12.04 0.67 -10.60
C GLY A 33 -12.07 1.94 -9.75
N ARG A 34 -13.21 2.27 -9.13
CA ARG A 34 -13.27 3.21 -8.00
C ARG A 34 -12.43 2.71 -6.80
N PRO A 35 -12.08 3.59 -5.84
CA PRO A 35 -11.41 3.18 -4.61
C PRO A 35 -12.20 2.11 -3.85
N ALA A 36 -11.49 1.17 -3.21
CA ALA A 36 -12.12 0.28 -2.24
C ALA A 36 -12.34 1.04 -0.93
N GLU A 37 -13.45 0.76 -0.26
CA GLU A 37 -13.88 1.45 0.94
C GLU A 37 -13.97 0.48 2.12
N LEU A 38 -13.40 0.88 3.25
CA LEU A 38 -13.46 0.17 4.53
C LEU A 38 -14.65 0.69 5.36
N LEU A 39 -15.63 -0.18 5.65
CA LEU A 39 -16.97 0.17 6.11
C LEU A 39 -17.19 0.00 7.63
N GLN A 40 -16.27 0.49 8.46
CA GLN A 40 -16.29 0.42 9.95
C GLN A 40 -15.62 -0.81 10.60
N ALA A 41 -14.74 -1.52 9.90
CA ALA A 41 -13.87 -2.52 10.54
C ALA A 41 -12.55 -1.91 11.01
N SER A 42 -12.04 -2.35 12.16
CA SER A 42 -10.72 -2.00 12.71
C SER A 42 -9.59 -2.89 12.16
N TRP A 43 -9.65 -3.26 10.88
CA TRP A 43 -8.58 -4.06 10.28
C TRP A 43 -8.33 -3.66 8.83
N LEU A 44 -7.42 -2.71 8.66
CA LEU A 44 -6.82 -2.42 7.37
C LEU A 44 -5.70 -3.42 7.06
N GLU A 45 -5.91 -4.30 6.11
CA GLU A 45 -4.84 -5.13 5.54
C GLU A 45 -5.08 -5.33 4.05
N VAL A 46 -4.20 -4.73 3.25
CA VAL A 46 -4.20 -4.84 1.79
C VAL A 46 -2.80 -5.13 1.31
N SER A 47 -2.63 -6.09 0.42
CA SER A 47 -1.32 -6.48 -0.11
C SER A 47 -1.39 -6.86 -1.57
N THR A 48 -0.28 -6.71 -2.27
CA THR A 48 -0.15 -7.13 -3.66
C THR A 48 1.29 -7.52 -3.97
N ILE A 49 1.46 -8.08 -5.17
CA ILE A 49 2.74 -8.48 -5.72
C ILE A 49 2.77 -7.91 -7.13
N THR A 50 3.84 -7.22 -7.49
CA THR A 50 4.04 -6.82 -8.88
C THR A 50 4.24 -8.07 -9.74
N SER A 51 3.39 -8.30 -10.74
CA SER A 51 3.55 -9.38 -11.71
C SER A 51 4.37 -9.00 -12.94
N LEU A 52 4.95 -7.80 -12.94
CA LEU A 52 5.62 -7.23 -14.09
C LEU A 52 7.06 -7.76 -14.14
N LYS A 53 7.20 -8.92 -14.80
CA LYS A 53 8.50 -9.52 -15.16
C LYS A 53 9.49 -8.53 -15.78
N ASP A 54 9.00 -7.42 -16.36
CA ASP A 54 9.78 -6.46 -17.14
C ASP A 54 9.87 -5.05 -16.51
N SER A 55 9.49 -4.85 -15.24
CA SER A 55 9.50 -3.49 -14.63
C SER A 55 10.32 -3.34 -13.36
N ILE A 56 10.89 -4.43 -12.84
CA ILE A 56 11.77 -4.40 -11.68
C ILE A 56 13.18 -4.76 -12.13
N GLU A 57 14.08 -3.79 -12.02
CA GLU A 57 15.46 -3.89 -12.48
C GLU A 57 16.41 -4.01 -11.28
N ALA A 58 17.41 -4.88 -11.42
CA ALA A 58 18.48 -5.02 -10.45
C ALA A 58 19.22 -3.69 -10.25
N GLY A 59 19.57 -3.36 -9.00
CA GLY A 59 20.29 -2.12 -8.68
C GLY A 59 19.44 -0.84 -8.72
N LYS A 60 18.13 -0.92 -8.97
CA LYS A 60 17.23 0.24 -8.93
C LYS A 60 16.52 0.38 -7.59
N LYS A 61 15.96 1.56 -7.37
CA LYS A 61 15.08 1.89 -6.24
C LYS A 61 13.67 2.16 -6.73
N TYR A 62 12.70 1.69 -5.96
CA TYR A 62 11.28 1.93 -6.19
C TYR A 62 10.67 2.58 -4.97
N ALA A 63 9.82 3.59 -5.21
CA ALA A 63 9.05 4.25 -4.18
C ALA A 63 7.60 3.78 -4.23
N ILE A 64 7.05 3.44 -3.07
CA ILE A 64 5.69 2.92 -2.90
C ILE A 64 4.92 3.93 -2.06
N SER A 65 3.70 4.28 -2.46
CA SER A 65 2.73 5.05 -1.67
C SER A 65 1.32 4.51 -1.93
N PHE A 66 0.39 4.83 -1.03
CA PHE A 66 -1.03 4.57 -1.21
C PHE A 66 -1.78 5.89 -1.32
N ARG A 67 -2.77 5.96 -2.21
CA ARG A 67 -3.74 7.06 -2.27
C ARG A 67 -4.94 6.69 -1.45
N LEU A 68 -5.27 7.51 -0.45
CA LEU A 68 -6.31 7.25 0.55
C LEU A 68 -7.21 8.48 0.69
N GLN A 69 -8.40 8.29 1.26
CA GLN A 69 -9.30 9.35 1.66
C GLN A 69 -9.96 8.95 2.99
N MET A 70 -10.06 9.88 3.92
CA MET A 70 -10.84 9.70 5.14
C MET A 70 -12.23 10.32 4.96
N LYS A 71 -13.27 9.50 4.99
CA LYS A 71 -14.65 10.01 4.90
C LYS A 71 -15.07 10.71 6.20
N GLN A 72 -16.03 11.62 6.10
CA GLN A 72 -16.71 12.14 7.28
C GLN A 72 -17.21 11.00 8.18
N GLY A 73 -16.90 11.09 9.49
CA GLY A 73 -17.25 10.05 10.46
C GLY A 73 -16.28 8.87 10.52
N ALA A 74 -15.13 8.90 9.82
CA ALA A 74 -14.06 7.94 10.05
C ALA A 74 -13.43 8.15 11.45
N PHE A 75 -13.39 7.11 12.27
CA PHE A 75 -12.84 7.13 13.64
C PHE A 75 -11.92 5.93 13.88
N GLY A 76 -11.22 5.89 15.03
CA GLY A 76 -10.32 4.79 15.40
C GLY A 76 -8.88 4.93 14.88
N TRP A 77 -8.62 5.92 14.03
CA TRP A 77 -7.30 6.12 13.42
C TRP A 77 -6.34 7.00 14.23
N ASN A 78 -6.86 7.73 15.23
CA ASN A 78 -6.03 8.54 16.13
C ASN A 78 -5.17 7.64 17.02
N GLY A 79 -3.85 7.77 16.92
CA GLY A 79 -2.91 6.90 17.63
C GLY A 79 -2.80 5.48 17.07
N CYS A 80 -3.64 5.10 16.10
CA CYS A 80 -3.49 3.87 15.33
C CYS A 80 -2.36 4.05 14.32
N SER A 81 -1.48 3.06 14.28
CA SER A 81 -0.31 3.06 13.41
C SER A 81 -0.53 2.08 12.28
N VAL A 82 -0.44 2.60 11.06
CA VAL A 82 -0.48 1.78 9.85
C VAL A 82 0.95 1.65 9.32
N TYR A 83 1.29 0.48 8.81
CA TYR A 83 2.61 0.18 8.28
C TYR A 83 2.51 -0.05 6.78
N LEU A 84 3.20 0.79 6.02
CA LEU A 84 3.51 0.49 4.64
C LEU A 84 4.73 -0.41 4.64
N MET A 85 4.59 -1.63 4.10
CA MET A 85 5.65 -2.62 4.07
C MET A 85 5.93 -3.07 2.65
N GLY A 86 7.19 -3.35 2.34
CA GLY A 86 7.62 -3.83 1.04
C GLY A 86 8.86 -4.71 1.12
N LYS A 87 8.99 -5.68 0.21
CA LYS A 87 10.19 -6.53 0.06
C LYS A 87 10.39 -6.98 -1.37
N ILE A 88 11.63 -7.25 -1.73
CA ILE A 88 11.99 -7.91 -2.99
C ILE A 88 12.10 -9.41 -2.76
N GLY A 89 11.36 -10.17 -3.56
CA GLY A 89 11.29 -11.62 -3.50
C GLY A 89 10.50 -12.17 -2.32
N GLN A 90 10.00 -13.40 -2.48
CA GLN A 90 9.17 -14.04 -1.46
C GLN A 90 9.92 -14.25 -0.14
N ALA A 91 11.20 -14.60 -0.20
CA ALA A 91 12.08 -14.78 0.97
C ALA A 91 12.79 -13.47 1.39
N GLY A 92 12.47 -12.33 0.76
CA GLY A 92 13.10 -11.05 1.06
C GLY A 92 12.80 -10.54 2.46
N LYS A 93 13.69 -9.67 2.96
CA LYS A 93 13.47 -8.92 4.21
C LYS A 93 12.54 -7.74 3.93
N TYR A 94 11.59 -7.50 4.85
CA TYR A 94 10.71 -6.34 4.76
C TYR A 94 11.43 -5.06 5.15
N THR A 95 11.25 -4.03 4.33
CA THR A 95 11.35 -2.63 4.74
C THR A 95 9.96 -2.17 5.14
N ALA A 96 9.86 -1.44 6.25
CA ALA A 96 8.58 -0.94 6.76
C ALA A 96 8.69 0.55 7.08
N LYS A 97 7.61 1.29 6.80
CA LYS A 97 7.43 2.67 7.23
C LYS A 97 6.13 2.77 8.02
N LYS A 98 6.23 3.33 9.22
CA LYS A 98 5.09 3.67 10.07
C LYS A 98 4.44 4.96 9.56
N ILE A 99 3.13 4.92 9.36
CA ILE A 99 2.29 6.01 8.87
C ILE A 99 1.22 6.28 9.91
N LYS A 100 1.02 7.56 10.23
CA LYS A 100 -0.11 8.04 11.03
C LYS A 100 -1.12 8.69 10.09
N LEU A 101 -2.22 7.98 9.82
CA LEU A 101 -3.24 8.48 8.88
C LEU A 101 -3.90 9.78 9.38
N SER A 102 -4.07 9.92 10.70
CA SER A 102 -4.60 11.14 11.33
C SER A 102 -3.79 12.40 11.05
N ASP A 103 -2.49 12.26 10.84
CA ASP A 103 -1.56 13.40 10.70
C ASP A 103 -1.48 13.86 9.23
N GLN A 104 -1.96 13.04 8.29
CA GLN A 104 -1.88 13.29 6.84
C GLN A 104 -3.23 13.58 6.19
N ALA A 105 -4.33 13.16 6.83
CA ALA A 105 -5.66 13.25 6.26
C ALA A 105 -6.32 14.59 6.57
N GLU A 106 -6.84 15.23 5.53
CA GLU A 106 -7.96 16.15 5.64
C GLU A 106 -9.25 15.39 5.32
N ILE A 107 -10.31 15.62 6.09
CA ILE A 107 -11.60 14.93 5.90
C ILE A 107 -12.13 15.21 4.49
N ASP A 108 -12.61 14.15 3.85
CA ASP A 108 -13.13 14.11 2.48
C ASP A 108 -12.16 14.58 1.39
N LYS A 109 -10.86 14.65 1.69
CA LYS A 109 -9.80 14.89 0.70
C LYS A 109 -8.92 13.68 0.52
N GLU A 110 -8.56 13.43 -0.72
CA GLU A 110 -7.57 12.41 -1.05
C GLU A 110 -6.16 12.89 -0.72
N PHE A 111 -5.34 11.99 -0.19
CA PHE A 111 -3.93 12.22 0.07
C PHE A 111 -3.12 10.99 -0.32
N GLU A 112 -1.84 11.21 -0.62
CA GLU A 112 -0.88 10.12 -0.75
C GLU A 112 -0.15 9.93 0.58
N THR A 113 0.04 8.68 0.98
CA THR A 113 0.89 8.37 2.12
C THR A 113 2.34 8.79 1.83
N GLU A 114 3.10 8.96 2.90
CA GLU A 114 4.56 8.96 2.77
C GLU A 114 5.07 7.75 1.99
N LYS A 115 6.14 7.99 1.23
CA LYS A 115 6.76 6.96 0.38
C LYS A 115 7.65 6.02 1.20
N LEU A 116 7.57 4.74 0.87
CA LEU A 116 8.53 3.69 1.27
C LEU A 116 9.45 3.40 0.09
N GLU A 117 10.76 3.50 0.30
CA GLU A 117 11.75 3.08 -0.70
C GLU A 117 12.15 1.62 -0.50
N VAL A 118 12.17 0.86 -1.60
CA VAL A 118 12.69 -0.50 -1.66
C VAL A 118 13.78 -0.55 -2.72
N THR A 119 14.95 -1.09 -2.33
CA THR A 119 16.09 -1.25 -3.24
C THR A 119 16.15 -2.69 -3.74
N VAL A 120 16.33 -2.87 -5.03
CA VAL A 120 16.57 -4.18 -5.65
C VAL A 120 18.07 -4.42 -5.65
N ALA A 121 18.52 -5.48 -5.00
CA ALA A 121 19.93 -5.85 -5.03
C ALA A 121 20.37 -6.20 -6.46
N THR A 122 21.64 -5.96 -6.78
CA THR A 122 22.19 -6.24 -8.12
C THR A 122 22.22 -7.74 -8.44
N ASP A 123 22.23 -8.58 -7.42
CA ASP A 123 22.24 -10.05 -7.46
C ASP A 123 20.88 -10.67 -7.11
N ALA A 124 19.81 -9.87 -7.06
CA ALA A 124 18.47 -10.37 -6.76
C ALA A 124 18.01 -11.40 -7.81
N THR A 125 17.61 -12.58 -7.35
CA THR A 125 17.13 -13.67 -8.22
C THR A 125 15.61 -13.69 -8.36
N ASP A 126 14.89 -13.21 -7.35
CA ASP A 126 13.43 -13.07 -7.36
C ASP A 126 13.03 -11.60 -7.53
N MET A 127 12.74 -11.21 -8.77
CA MET A 127 12.43 -9.84 -9.18
C MET A 127 10.96 -9.44 -8.95
N LYS A 128 10.37 -9.87 -7.83
CA LYS A 128 9.00 -9.52 -7.46
C LYS A 128 9.00 -8.57 -6.27
N LEU A 129 8.34 -7.43 -6.41
CA LEU A 129 8.08 -6.55 -5.29
C LEU A 129 6.75 -6.92 -4.64
N TYR A 130 6.83 -7.37 -3.39
CA TYR A 130 5.69 -7.60 -2.53
C TYR A 130 5.50 -6.34 -1.70
N PHE A 131 4.29 -5.80 -1.63
CA PHE A 131 4.02 -4.65 -0.78
C PHE A 131 2.58 -4.60 -0.29
N GLY A 132 2.35 -3.87 0.78
CA GLY A 132 1.03 -3.73 1.36
C GLY A 132 0.97 -2.68 2.45
N LEU A 133 -0.26 -2.42 2.89
CA LEU A 133 -0.59 -1.47 3.94
C LEU A 133 -1.34 -2.22 5.04
N TYR A 134 -0.80 -2.17 6.26
CA TYR A 134 -1.22 -3.02 7.37
C TYR A 134 -1.46 -2.19 8.63
N GLU A 135 -2.66 -2.28 9.18
CA GLU A 135 -2.91 -1.92 10.57
C GLU A 135 -2.29 -2.96 11.49
N VAL A 136 -1.61 -2.50 12.54
CA VAL A 136 -1.11 -3.38 13.60
C VAL A 136 -1.99 -3.19 14.81
N TRP A 137 -2.74 -4.24 15.16
CA TRP A 137 -3.52 -4.25 16.39
C TRP A 137 -2.58 -4.24 17.60
N THR A 138 -2.69 -3.21 18.44
CA THR A 138 -1.84 -3.06 19.64
C THR A 138 -2.51 -3.56 20.92
N GLY A 139 -3.69 -4.17 20.82
CA GLY A 139 -4.37 -4.78 21.95
C GLY A 139 -4.93 -3.83 23.01
N ARG A 140 -5.09 -2.56 22.66
CA ARG A 140 -5.59 -1.52 23.57
C ARG A 140 -7.05 -1.22 23.35
#